data_AF-A0A9E2V9C3-F1
#
_entry.id   AF-A0A9E2V9C3-F1
#
_cell.length_a   1.000
_cell.length_b   1.000
_cell.length_c   1.000
_cell.angle_alpha   90.00
_cell.angle_beta   90.00
_cell.angle_gamma   90.00
#
_symmetry.space_group_name_H-M   'P 1'
#
loop_
_entity.id
_entity.type
_entity.pdbx_description
1 polymer ?
#
loop_
_entity_poly.entity_id
_entity_poly.type
_entity_poly.pdbx_seq_one_letter_code
_entity_poly.pdbx_strand_id
1 'polypeptide(L)'
;GQLIDYIGEKLGIEMEISDPLNPDKNPYLGDVTLPELISSRAPYALAVGIALSDNDRTPNFIFTYKDKKRKDVITRISRSIFVTTMLTLSIAFGFFLWALSSGEHKKEEIVRLNQQLEQLGPRVNKDLILQMAAKIENKHQNLKEYSERFQVMAVINEISALTPSNIKLLSLTADFGGVPVGKSERVEKTLSLDGIIIGKHQVHETSLLGYIMRLGDSPIFSTPKVFKGALEPYGEEGDVLRFTIELKLI
;
A
#
# COMPACT_ATOMS: atom_id res chain seq x y z
N GLY A 1 -4.92 -22.28 -97.08
CA GLY A 1 -4.69 -23.72 -97.34
C GLY A 1 -6.05 -24.34 -97.49
N GLN A 2 -6.35 -25.02 -98.59
CA GLN A 2 -7.73 -25.20 -99.10
C GLN A 2 -8.79 -25.66 -98.08
N LEU A 3 -8.42 -26.48 -97.08
CA LEU A 3 -9.32 -26.91 -96.02
C LEU A 3 -9.62 -25.81 -94.97
N ILE A 4 -8.61 -25.01 -94.60
CA ILE A 4 -8.73 -23.92 -93.63
C ILE A 4 -9.59 -22.80 -94.19
N ASP A 5 -9.39 -22.48 -95.48
CA ASP A 5 -10.13 -21.44 -96.18
C ASP A 5 -11.62 -21.83 -96.29
N TYR A 6 -11.89 -23.11 -96.59
CA TYR A 6 -13.25 -23.67 -96.63
C TYR A 6 -13.95 -23.65 -95.26
N ILE A 7 -13.24 -24.02 -94.19
CA ILE A 7 -13.77 -24.03 -92.83
C ILE A 7 -14.02 -22.60 -92.34
N GLY A 8 -13.11 -21.66 -92.62
CA GLY A 8 -13.25 -20.24 -92.28
C GLY A 8 -14.45 -19.60 -92.97
N GLU A 9 -14.63 -19.89 -94.26
CA GLU A 9 -15.80 -19.42 -95.02
C GLU A 9 -17.12 -19.97 -94.46
N LYS A 10 -17.16 -21.23 -94.05
CA LYS A 10 -18.36 -21.85 -93.46
C LYS A 10 -18.67 -21.41 -92.04
N LEU A 11 -17.66 -21.03 -91.27
CA LEU A 11 -17.82 -20.54 -89.90
C LEU A 11 -17.99 -19.02 -89.82
N GLY A 12 -17.74 -18.29 -90.91
CA GLY A 12 -17.80 -16.82 -90.96
C GLY A 12 -16.71 -16.14 -90.12
N ILE A 13 -15.60 -16.84 -89.89
CA ILE A 13 -14.48 -16.38 -89.05
C ILE A 13 -13.21 -16.43 -89.89
N GLU A 14 -12.42 -15.36 -89.82
CA GLU A 14 -11.10 -15.33 -90.45
C GLU A 14 -10.17 -16.32 -89.75
N MET A 15 -9.76 -17.36 -90.48
CA MET A 15 -8.94 -18.44 -89.94
C MET A 15 -7.48 -18.20 -90.34
N GLU A 16 -6.67 -17.79 -89.36
CA GLU A 16 -5.23 -17.64 -89.55
C GLU A 16 -4.46 -18.80 -88.88
N ILE A 17 -3.40 -19.28 -89.54
CA ILE A 17 -2.46 -20.23 -88.92
C ILE A 17 -1.66 -19.48 -87.87
N SER A 18 -1.84 -19.86 -86.60
CA SER A 18 -1.06 -19.32 -85.48
C SER A 18 0.39 -19.80 -85.53
N ASP A 19 1.27 -19.05 -86.20
CA ASP A 19 2.72 -19.27 -86.20
C ASP A 19 3.42 -18.33 -85.20
N PRO A 20 3.85 -18.83 -84.02
CA PRO A 20 4.55 -18.01 -83.02
C PRO A 20 5.98 -17.63 -83.43
N LEU A 21 6.53 -18.26 -84.48
CA LEU A 21 7.88 -18.04 -85.00
C LEU A 21 7.88 -17.29 -86.34
N ASN A 22 6.80 -16.56 -86.63
CA ASN A 22 6.73 -15.71 -87.81
C ASN A 22 7.66 -14.48 -87.65
N PRO A 23 8.72 -14.33 -88.49
CA PRO A 23 9.68 -13.23 -88.42
C PRO A 23 9.04 -11.85 -88.61
N ASP A 24 7.93 -11.76 -89.36
CA ASP A 24 7.24 -10.50 -89.63
C ASP A 24 6.39 -10.03 -88.44
N LYS A 25 5.96 -10.96 -87.58
CA LYS A 25 5.05 -10.68 -86.45
C LYS A 25 5.75 -10.67 -85.09
N ASN A 26 6.90 -11.33 -84.95
CA ASN A 26 7.59 -11.47 -83.68
C ASN A 26 8.95 -10.74 -83.68
N PRO A 27 9.06 -9.56 -83.06
CA PRO A 27 10.29 -8.76 -83.05
C PRO A 27 11.41 -9.36 -82.17
N TYR A 28 11.13 -10.42 -81.42
CA TYR A 28 12.08 -11.04 -80.47
C TYR A 28 12.85 -12.23 -81.05
N LEU A 29 12.73 -12.49 -82.36
CA LEU A 29 13.35 -13.66 -83.01
C LEU A 29 14.86 -13.53 -83.28
N GLY A 30 15.46 -12.34 -83.10
CA GLY A 30 16.91 -12.14 -83.16
C GLY A 30 17.56 -12.69 -84.45
N ASP A 31 18.78 -13.23 -84.34
CA ASP A 31 19.54 -13.84 -85.45
C ASP A 31 19.42 -15.38 -85.45
N VAL A 32 18.19 -15.89 -85.26
CA VAL A 32 17.93 -17.33 -85.18
C VAL A 32 17.65 -17.90 -86.57
N THR A 33 18.34 -18.98 -86.93
CA THR A 33 18.08 -19.73 -88.17
C THR A 33 16.79 -20.54 -88.07
N LEU A 34 15.70 -20.01 -88.63
CA LEU A 34 14.38 -20.64 -88.62
C LEU A 34 14.18 -21.51 -89.87
N PRO A 35 13.60 -22.71 -89.76
CA PRO A 35 13.24 -23.53 -90.93
C PRO A 35 12.32 -22.74 -91.87
N GLU A 36 12.63 -22.63 -93.18
CA GLU A 36 11.84 -21.80 -94.11
C GLU A 36 10.39 -22.30 -94.30
N LEU A 37 10.15 -23.59 -94.08
CA LEU A 37 8.84 -24.22 -94.30
C LEU A 37 7.90 -23.99 -93.11
N ILE A 38 6.73 -23.38 -93.36
CA ILE A 38 5.67 -23.15 -92.36
C ILE A 38 5.25 -24.46 -91.66
N SER A 39 5.19 -25.57 -92.39
CA SER A 39 4.84 -26.89 -91.84
C SER A 39 5.81 -27.36 -90.76
N SER A 40 7.08 -26.96 -90.83
CA SER A 40 8.09 -27.31 -89.82
C SER A 40 7.99 -26.42 -88.58
N ARG A 41 7.33 -25.26 -88.67
CA ARG A 41 7.10 -24.33 -87.56
C ARG A 41 5.80 -24.59 -86.80
N ALA A 42 4.82 -25.21 -87.46
CA ALA A 42 3.53 -25.59 -86.89
C ALA A 42 3.58 -26.29 -85.50
N PRO A 43 4.48 -27.26 -85.21
CA PRO A 43 4.51 -27.91 -83.90
C PRO A 43 4.96 -26.98 -82.75
N TYR A 44 5.66 -25.88 -83.03
CA TYR A 44 6.08 -24.93 -81.98
C TYR A 44 4.90 -24.13 -81.41
N ALA A 45 3.81 -23.96 -82.16
CA ALA A 45 2.57 -23.38 -81.66
C ALA A 45 2.04 -24.14 -80.44
N LEU A 46 2.11 -25.47 -80.48
CA LEU A 46 1.71 -26.32 -79.36
C LEU A 46 2.65 -26.17 -78.16
N ALA A 47 3.97 -26.14 -78.38
CA ALA A 47 4.95 -25.97 -77.31
C ALA A 47 4.80 -24.62 -76.60
N VAL A 48 4.58 -23.54 -77.36
CA VAL A 48 4.30 -22.20 -76.81
C VAL A 48 2.97 -22.20 -76.05
N GLY A 49 1.94 -22.85 -76.58
CA GLY A 49 0.65 -22.99 -75.90
C GLY A 49 0.75 -23.73 -74.57
N ILE A 50 1.57 -24.78 -74.49
CA ILE A 50 1.83 -25.53 -73.24
C ILE A 50 2.65 -24.69 -72.26
N ALA A 51 3.63 -23.93 -72.73
CA ALA A 51 4.48 -23.07 -71.90
C ALA A 51 3.72 -21.87 -71.31
N LEU A 52 2.78 -21.31 -72.05
CA LEU A 52 1.89 -20.23 -71.60
C LEU A 52 0.69 -20.74 -70.79
N SER A 53 0.55 -22.05 -70.61
CA SER A 53 -0.55 -22.61 -69.84
C SER A 53 -0.38 -22.30 -68.35
N ASP A 54 -1.42 -21.71 -67.77
CA ASP A 54 -1.48 -21.36 -66.35
C ASP A 54 -2.47 -22.26 -65.63
N ASN A 55 -2.08 -22.78 -64.47
CA ASN A 55 -2.86 -23.72 -63.67
C ASN A 55 -4.21 -23.14 -63.19
N ASP A 56 -4.39 -21.82 -63.21
CA ASP A 56 -5.66 -21.17 -62.84
C ASP A 56 -6.69 -21.10 -63.99
N ARG A 57 -6.26 -21.14 -65.25
CA ARG A 57 -7.14 -20.92 -66.43
C ARG A 57 -7.10 -22.05 -67.46
N THR A 58 -5.99 -22.75 -67.60
CA THR A 58 -5.81 -23.85 -68.56
C THR A 58 -5.14 -25.06 -67.90
N PRO A 59 -5.41 -26.30 -68.36
CA PRO A 59 -4.71 -27.47 -67.84
C PRO A 59 -3.21 -27.40 -68.13
N ASN A 60 -2.39 -27.12 -67.12
CA ASN A 60 -0.93 -26.99 -67.27
C ASN A 60 -0.25 -28.38 -67.24
N PHE A 61 0.29 -28.81 -68.38
CA PHE A 61 0.99 -30.09 -68.53
C PHE A 61 2.42 -30.09 -67.95
N ILE A 62 3.00 -28.92 -67.70
CA ILE A 62 4.30 -28.75 -67.03
C ILE A 62 4.14 -28.91 -65.51
N PHE A 63 2.96 -28.62 -64.97
CA PHE A 63 2.67 -28.79 -63.55
C PHE A 63 2.61 -30.28 -63.18
N THR A 64 3.66 -30.75 -62.50
CA THR A 64 3.80 -32.16 -62.18
C THR A 64 3.02 -32.52 -60.91
N TYR A 65 2.56 -33.77 -60.81
CA TYR A 65 1.91 -34.29 -59.61
C TYR A 65 2.73 -34.11 -58.31
N LYS A 66 4.06 -34.08 -58.40
CA LYS A 66 4.97 -33.80 -57.28
C LYS A 66 4.79 -32.38 -56.73
N ASP A 67 4.57 -31.39 -57.60
CA ASP A 67 4.39 -29.99 -57.21
C ASP A 67 3.03 -29.78 -56.57
N LYS A 68 1.99 -30.48 -57.06
CA LYS A 68 0.68 -30.55 -56.41
C LYS A 68 0.79 -31.07 -54.98
N LYS A 69 1.46 -32.21 -54.80
CA LYS A 69 1.68 -32.80 -53.46
C LYS A 69 2.45 -31.87 -52.52
N ARG A 70 3.47 -31.16 -53.01
CA ARG A 70 4.21 -30.19 -52.19
C ARG A 70 3.31 -29.04 -51.72
N LYS A 71 2.51 -28.46 -52.61
CA LYS A 71 1.54 -27.41 -52.24
C LYS A 71 0.50 -27.93 -51.24
N ASP A 72 -0.04 -29.13 -51.45
CA ASP A 72 -1.02 -29.75 -50.56
C ASP A 72 -0.42 -30.05 -49.17
N VAL A 73 0.84 -30.51 -49.12
CA VAL A 73 1.53 -30.76 -47.85
C VAL A 73 1.83 -29.46 -47.12
N ILE A 74 2.34 -28.43 -47.81
CA ILE A 74 2.63 -27.12 -47.22
C ILE A 74 1.35 -26.47 -46.69
N THR A 75 0.26 -26.49 -47.47
CA THR A 75 -1.04 -25.93 -47.04
C THR A 75 -1.66 -26.72 -45.89
N ARG A 76 -1.49 -28.05 -45.85
CA ARG A 76 -1.94 -28.86 -44.71
C ARG A 76 -1.14 -28.55 -43.45
N ILE A 77 0.18 -28.41 -43.56
CA ILE A 77 1.06 -28.05 -42.43
C ILE A 77 0.72 -26.64 -41.94
N SER A 78 0.63 -25.64 -42.82
CA SER A 78 0.32 -24.26 -42.44
C SER A 78 -1.06 -24.15 -41.78
N ARG A 79 -2.07 -24.87 -42.30
CA ARG A 79 -3.39 -24.96 -41.68
C ARG A 79 -3.33 -25.63 -40.32
N SER A 80 -2.54 -26.69 -40.17
CA SER A 80 -2.34 -27.35 -38.87
C SER A 80 -1.72 -26.39 -37.85
N ILE A 81 -0.69 -25.64 -38.24
CA ILE A 81 -0.04 -24.63 -37.39
C ILE A 81 -1.04 -23.55 -36.98
N PHE A 82 -1.82 -23.05 -37.92
CA PHE A 82 -2.81 -22.01 -37.63
C PHE A 82 -3.87 -22.51 -36.62
N VAL A 83 -4.38 -23.72 -36.81
CA VAL A 83 -5.37 -24.33 -35.90
C VAL A 83 -4.78 -24.54 -34.50
N THR A 84 -3.55 -25.05 -34.39
CA THR A 84 -2.93 -25.28 -33.08
C THR A 84 -2.60 -23.97 -32.35
N THR A 85 -2.13 -22.95 -33.06
CA THR A 85 -1.92 -21.62 -32.48
C THR A 85 -3.23 -20.98 -32.04
N MET A 86 -4.28 -21.05 -32.86
CA MET A 86 -5.59 -20.50 -32.53
C MET A 86 -6.22 -21.21 -31.32
N LEU A 87 -6.07 -22.53 -31.22
CA LEU A 87 -6.54 -23.30 -30.07
C LEU A 87 -5.79 -22.90 -28.79
N THR A 88 -4.46 -22.80 -28.87
CA THR A 88 -3.61 -22.39 -27.73
C THR A 88 -3.98 -20.99 -27.25
N LEU A 89 -4.16 -20.04 -28.16
CA LEU A 89 -4.58 -18.67 -27.83
C LEU A 89 -5.98 -18.64 -27.22
N SER A 90 -6.92 -19.45 -27.72
CA SER A 90 -8.28 -19.52 -27.17
C SER A 90 -8.28 -20.05 -25.74
N ILE A 91 -7.46 -21.07 -25.45
CA ILE A 91 -7.30 -21.62 -24.10
C ILE A 91 -6.67 -20.56 -23.18
N ALA A 92 -5.60 -19.91 -23.61
CA ALA A 92 -4.93 -18.86 -22.84
C ALA A 92 -5.86 -17.67 -22.57
N PHE A 93 -6.65 -17.26 -23.56
CA PHE A 93 -7.64 -16.20 -23.43
C PHE A 93 -8.76 -16.58 -22.46
N GLY A 94 -9.27 -17.81 -22.55
CA GLY A 94 -10.25 -18.32 -21.58
C GLY A 94 -9.71 -18.33 -20.15
N PHE A 95 -8.46 -18.76 -19.96
CA PHE A 95 -7.79 -18.71 -18.66
C PHE A 95 -7.61 -17.27 -18.17
N PHE A 96 -7.22 -16.34 -19.06
CA PHE A 96 -7.07 -14.92 -18.72
C PHE A 96 -8.40 -14.30 -18.29
N LEU A 97 -9.51 -14.58 -19.00
CA LEU A 97 -10.83 -14.13 -18.60
C LEU A 97 -11.26 -14.72 -17.25
N TRP A 98 -10.99 -16.00 -17.02
CA TRP A 98 -11.27 -16.65 -15.74
C TRP A 98 -10.45 -16.05 -14.60
N ALA A 99 -9.17 -15.79 -14.82
CA ALA A 99 -8.29 -15.11 -13.87
C ALA A 99 -8.75 -13.67 -13.59
N LEU A 100 -9.21 -12.96 -14.62
CA LEU A 100 -9.73 -11.59 -14.51
C LEU A 100 -11.03 -11.56 -13.68
N SER A 101 -11.98 -12.47 -13.97
CA SER A 101 -13.24 -12.62 -13.22
C SER A 101 -12.99 -13.09 -11.77
N SER A 102 -12.04 -14.00 -11.56
CA SER A 102 -11.61 -14.40 -10.20
C SER A 102 -11.00 -13.23 -9.42
N GLY A 103 -10.44 -12.23 -10.12
CA GLY A 103 -9.98 -10.98 -9.52
C GLY A 103 -11.11 -10.10 -9.00
N GLU A 104 -12.30 -10.16 -9.62
CA GLU A 104 -13.48 -9.41 -9.16
C GLU A 104 -14.05 -10.00 -7.89
N HIS A 105 -14.17 -11.32 -7.77
CA HIS A 105 -14.62 -11.93 -6.51
C HIS A 105 -13.70 -11.63 -5.33
N LYS A 106 -12.38 -11.58 -5.55
CA LYS A 106 -11.44 -11.14 -4.51
C LYS A 106 -11.59 -9.66 -4.18
N LYS A 107 -11.87 -8.80 -5.17
CA LYS A 107 -12.13 -7.38 -4.93
C LYS A 107 -13.44 -7.17 -4.20
N GLU A 108 -14.51 -7.87 -4.55
CA GLU A 108 -15.81 -7.81 -3.88
C GLU A 108 -15.71 -8.33 -2.44
N GLU A 109 -14.99 -9.43 -2.21
CA GLU A 109 -14.74 -9.95 -0.88
C GLU A 109 -13.87 -8.99 -0.06
N ILE A 110 -12.84 -8.37 -0.66
CA ILE A 110 -12.04 -7.32 -0.02
C ILE A 110 -12.89 -6.08 0.28
N VAL A 111 -13.77 -5.64 -0.62
CA VAL A 111 -14.67 -4.49 -0.42
C VAL A 111 -15.69 -4.81 0.68
N ARG A 112 -16.25 -6.02 0.70
CA ARG A 112 -17.18 -6.49 1.73
C ARG A 112 -16.49 -6.63 3.08
N LEU A 113 -15.29 -7.22 3.14
CA LEU A 113 -14.48 -7.27 4.36
C LEU A 113 -14.08 -5.86 4.80
N ASN A 114 -13.74 -4.97 3.88
CA ASN A 114 -13.42 -3.57 4.17
C ASN A 114 -14.63 -2.82 4.74
N GLN A 115 -15.84 -3.05 4.20
CA GLN A 115 -17.08 -2.50 4.74
C GLN A 115 -17.42 -3.08 6.12
N GLN A 116 -17.22 -4.39 6.32
CA GLN A 116 -17.40 -5.02 7.63
C GLN A 116 -16.38 -4.51 8.65
N LEU A 117 -15.12 -4.28 8.23
CA LEU A 117 -14.08 -3.66 9.07
C LEU A 117 -14.37 -2.19 9.35
N GLU A 118 -14.94 -1.44 8.40
CA GLU A 118 -15.38 -0.05 8.61
C GLU A 118 -16.57 0.03 9.56
N GLN A 119 -17.45 -0.96 9.57
CA GLN A 119 -18.50 -1.12 10.59
C GLN A 119 -17.95 -1.50 11.97
N LEU A 120 -16.76 -2.12 12.05
CA LEU A 120 -16.09 -2.54 13.28
C LEU A 120 -15.13 -1.49 13.88
N GLY A 121 -15.03 -0.30 13.28
CA GLY A 121 -14.28 0.82 13.83
C GLY A 121 -12.99 1.16 13.08
N PRO A 122 -12.39 2.33 13.38
CA PRO A 122 -11.39 2.97 12.53
C PRO A 122 -10.14 2.09 12.41
N ARG A 123 -9.74 1.81 11.15
CA ARG A 123 -8.57 0.98 10.84
C ARG A 123 -7.36 1.48 11.60
N VAL A 124 -6.77 0.58 12.37
CA VAL A 124 -5.47 0.75 13.02
C VAL A 124 -4.41 0.79 11.92
N ASN A 125 -4.32 1.93 11.24
CA ASN A 125 -3.34 2.22 10.21
C ASN A 125 -1.97 2.32 10.88
N LYS A 126 -0.89 1.83 10.27
CA LYS A 126 0.45 1.90 10.87
C LYS A 126 0.84 3.34 11.18
N ASP A 127 0.42 4.29 10.35
CA ASP A 127 0.54 5.73 10.62
C ASP A 127 -0.32 6.20 11.79
N LEU A 128 -1.50 5.62 12.01
CA LEU A 128 -2.33 5.88 13.18
C LEU A 128 -1.71 5.29 14.45
N ILE A 129 -1.10 4.11 14.39
CA ILE A 129 -0.33 3.52 15.51
C ILE A 129 0.88 4.39 15.82
N LEU A 130 1.62 4.85 14.81
CA LEU A 130 2.79 5.71 15.00
C LEU A 130 2.39 7.08 15.53
N GLN A 131 1.29 7.67 15.06
CA GLN A 131 0.74 8.90 15.61
C GLN A 131 0.17 8.71 17.02
N MET A 132 -0.45 7.56 17.32
CA MET A 132 -0.87 7.23 18.68
C MET A 132 0.33 6.99 19.58
N ALA A 133 1.38 6.32 19.13
CA ALA A 133 2.62 6.11 19.89
C ALA A 133 3.30 7.45 20.17
N ALA A 134 3.44 8.32 19.16
CA ALA A 134 3.96 9.67 19.35
C ALA A 134 3.04 10.53 20.26
N LYS A 135 1.72 10.35 20.18
CA LYS A 135 0.76 11.03 21.06
C LYS A 135 0.78 10.47 22.49
N ILE A 136 1.10 9.18 22.67
CA ILE A 136 1.28 8.52 23.96
C ILE A 136 2.60 8.98 24.58
N GLU A 137 3.67 9.12 23.80
CA GLU A 137 4.97 9.62 24.27
C GLU A 137 4.87 11.10 24.68
N ASN A 138 4.23 11.93 23.85
CA ASN A 138 3.93 13.33 24.21
C ASN A 138 2.97 13.42 25.40
N LYS A 139 1.96 12.55 25.48
CA LYS A 139 1.11 12.49 26.67
C LYS A 139 1.90 12.04 27.88
N HIS A 140 2.85 11.12 27.78
CA HIS A 140 3.68 10.69 28.91
C HIS A 140 4.62 11.80 29.40
N GLN A 141 5.24 12.57 28.51
CA GLN A 141 6.04 13.73 28.90
C GLN A 141 5.18 14.80 29.57
N ASN A 142 4.04 15.14 28.99
CA ASN A 142 3.10 16.07 29.59
C ASN A 142 2.55 15.53 30.92
N LEU A 143 2.18 14.25 31.02
CA LEU A 143 1.65 13.63 32.25
C LEU A 143 2.72 13.57 33.35
N LYS A 144 4.00 13.48 33.01
CA LYS A 144 5.11 13.58 33.96
C LYS A 144 5.22 15.00 34.52
N GLU A 145 5.19 16.02 33.66
CA GLU A 145 5.22 17.42 34.09
C GLU A 145 3.94 17.82 34.85
N TYR A 146 2.79 17.28 34.46
CA TYR A 146 1.53 17.42 35.18
C TYR A 146 1.55 16.65 36.51
N SER A 147 2.12 15.45 36.59
CA SER A 147 2.23 14.67 37.83
C SER A 147 3.07 15.40 38.88
N GLU A 148 4.16 16.05 38.48
CA GLU A 148 4.98 16.85 39.40
C GLU A 148 4.21 18.08 39.91
N ARG A 149 3.52 18.81 39.02
CA ARG A 149 2.69 19.97 39.42
C ARG A 149 1.46 19.59 40.24
N PHE A 150 0.80 18.49 39.92
CA PHE A 150 -0.37 18.00 40.66
C PHE A 150 0.02 17.46 42.04
N GLN A 151 1.22 16.91 42.23
CA GLN A 151 1.72 16.53 43.56
C GLN A 151 1.87 17.76 44.47
N VAL A 152 2.46 18.85 43.97
CA VAL A 152 2.58 20.11 44.73
C VAL A 152 1.19 20.66 45.10
N MET A 153 0.25 20.68 44.13
CA MET A 153 -1.10 21.20 44.37
C MET A 153 -1.91 20.32 45.33
N ALA A 154 -1.76 18.99 45.26
CA ALA A 154 -2.41 18.07 46.18
C ALA A 154 -1.92 18.27 47.62
N VAL A 155 -0.61 18.43 47.82
CA VAL A 155 -0.04 18.72 49.15
C VAL A 155 -0.54 20.03 49.72
N ILE A 156 -0.57 21.11 48.92
CA ILE A 156 -1.08 22.42 49.36
C ILE A 156 -2.57 22.33 49.72
N ASN A 157 -3.37 21.67 48.90
CA ASN A 157 -4.80 21.51 49.15
C ASN A 157 -5.07 20.71 50.43
N GLU A 158 -4.34 19.61 50.62
CA GLU A 158 -4.49 18.75 51.79
C GLU A 158 -4.11 19.49 53.08
N ILE A 159 -2.97 20.18 53.09
CA ILE A 159 -2.54 20.99 54.25
C ILE A 159 -3.56 22.09 54.53
N SER A 160 -4.04 22.79 53.49
CA SER A 160 -5.02 23.86 53.65
C SER A 160 -6.35 23.34 54.20
N ALA A 161 -6.77 22.13 53.84
CA ALA A 161 -8.00 21.51 54.34
C ALA A 161 -7.86 21.03 55.79
N LEU A 162 -6.68 20.52 56.17
CA LEU A 162 -6.42 20.00 57.51
C LEU A 162 -6.04 21.09 58.52
N THR A 163 -5.56 22.25 58.06
CA THR A 163 -5.18 23.39 58.90
C THR A 163 -6.42 24.09 59.46
N PRO A 164 -6.66 24.04 60.78
CA PRO A 164 -7.79 24.73 61.39
C PRO A 164 -7.51 26.24 61.51
N SER A 165 -8.57 27.05 61.61
CA SER A 165 -8.50 28.52 61.55
C SER A 165 -7.68 29.19 62.66
N ASN A 166 -7.38 28.48 63.75
CA ASN A 166 -6.55 28.96 64.86
C ASN A 166 -5.05 28.65 64.66
N ILE A 167 -4.67 28.04 63.54
CA ILE A 167 -3.29 27.74 63.17
C ILE A 167 -2.93 28.56 61.94
N LYS A 168 -1.85 29.34 62.01
CA LYS A 168 -1.28 30.05 60.86
C LYS A 168 0.03 29.40 60.47
N LEU A 169 0.14 28.98 59.20
CA LEU A 169 1.38 28.46 58.64
C LEU A 169 2.29 29.62 58.25
N LEU A 170 3.54 29.55 58.66
CA LEU A 170 4.59 30.51 58.34
C LEU A 170 5.44 30.05 57.16
N SER A 171 5.76 28.75 57.13
CA SER A 171 6.61 28.16 56.10
C SER A 171 6.14 26.76 55.75
N LEU A 172 6.28 26.43 54.46
CA LEU A 172 5.96 25.12 53.89
C LEU A 172 7.12 24.73 52.98
N THR A 173 7.86 23.68 53.34
CA THR A 173 8.97 23.18 52.52
C THR A 173 8.73 21.71 52.22
N ALA A 174 8.62 21.37 50.93
CA ALA A 174 8.37 20.01 50.47
C ALA A 174 9.51 19.55 49.55
N ASP A 175 10.11 18.41 49.85
CA ASP A 175 11.05 17.70 49.00
C ASP A 175 10.35 16.48 48.36
N PHE A 176 10.15 16.55 47.05
CA PHE A 176 9.46 15.51 46.28
C PHE A 176 10.40 14.45 45.70
N GLY A 177 11.70 14.48 46.05
CA GLY A 177 12.71 13.54 45.58
C GLY A 177 13.13 13.77 44.12
N GLY A 178 14.43 13.65 43.85
CA GLY A 178 15.00 13.78 42.50
C GLY A 178 15.05 12.47 41.71
N VAL A 179 15.33 12.57 40.41
CA VAL A 179 15.62 11.40 39.56
C VAL A 179 16.90 10.73 40.09
N PRO A 180 16.90 9.41 40.37
CA PRO A 180 18.06 8.73 40.93
C PRO A 180 19.22 8.75 39.92
N VAL A 181 20.28 9.48 40.25
CA VAL A 181 21.55 9.43 39.51
C VAL A 181 22.42 8.36 40.18
N GLY A 182 22.30 7.12 39.70
CA GLY A 182 23.13 5.98 40.14
C GLY A 182 22.45 5.00 41.10
N LYS A 183 23.15 3.90 41.42
CA LYS A 183 22.71 2.86 42.37
C LYS A 183 22.81 3.38 43.81
N SER A 184 21.89 4.26 44.20
CA SER A 184 21.70 4.65 45.60
C SER A 184 20.23 4.83 45.91
N GLU A 185 19.92 4.62 47.18
CA GLU A 185 18.61 4.44 47.78
C GLU A 185 17.53 5.41 47.29
N ARG A 186 16.27 4.94 47.31
CA ARG A 186 15.09 5.78 47.11
C ARG A 186 15.20 7.00 48.04
N VAL A 187 15.36 8.18 47.46
CA VAL A 187 15.31 9.45 48.20
C VAL A 187 13.90 9.56 48.78
N GLU A 188 13.80 9.52 50.11
CA GLU A 188 12.52 9.64 50.81
C GLU A 188 11.98 11.07 50.63
N LYS A 189 10.71 11.18 50.24
CA LYS A 189 10.04 12.47 50.10
C LYS A 189 9.66 13.01 51.47
N THR A 190 10.00 14.26 51.77
CA THR A 190 9.79 14.87 53.10
C THR A 190 9.05 16.19 53.00
N LEU A 191 8.35 16.53 54.08
CA LEU A 191 7.58 17.77 54.21
C LEU A 191 7.86 18.37 55.58
N SER A 192 8.26 19.64 55.61
CA SER A 192 8.44 20.42 56.83
C SER A 192 7.45 21.57 56.89
N LEU A 193 6.76 21.69 58.02
CA LEU A 193 5.73 22.67 58.30
C LEU A 193 6.15 23.53 59.49
N ASP A 194 6.23 24.84 59.30
CA ASP A 194 6.36 25.80 60.40
C ASP A 194 5.07 26.58 60.56
N GLY A 195 4.61 26.72 61.79
CA GLY A 195 3.41 27.49 62.08
C GLY A 195 3.35 28.03 63.49
N ILE A 196 2.34 28.85 63.72
CA ILE A 196 1.99 29.39 65.03
C ILE A 196 0.53 29.05 65.35
N ILE A 197 0.27 28.76 66.62
CA ILE A 197 -1.08 28.56 67.14
C ILE A 197 -1.47 29.81 67.91
N ILE A 198 -2.58 30.41 67.50
CA ILE A 198 -3.14 31.62 68.11
C ILE A 198 -4.31 31.20 69.00
N GLY A 199 -4.26 31.59 70.27
CA GLY A 199 -5.33 31.26 71.21
C GLY A 199 -4.93 31.45 72.67
N LYS A 200 -5.70 30.83 73.56
CA LYS A 200 -5.37 30.78 74.99
C LYS A 200 -4.38 29.65 75.23
N HIS A 201 -3.45 29.85 76.16
CA HIS A 201 -2.40 28.90 76.52
C HIS A 201 -2.91 27.45 76.75
N GLN A 202 -4.08 27.31 77.40
CA GLN A 202 -4.73 26.02 77.69
C GLN A 202 -5.14 25.22 76.45
N VAL A 203 -5.25 25.87 75.28
CA VAL A 203 -5.76 25.28 74.04
C VAL A 203 -4.64 25.03 73.03
N HIS A 204 -3.42 25.54 73.28
CA HIS A 204 -2.29 25.43 72.36
C HIS A 204 -1.87 23.98 72.14
N GLU A 205 -1.61 23.24 73.23
CA GLU A 205 -1.14 21.86 73.17
C GLU A 205 -2.23 20.91 72.65
N THR A 206 -3.49 21.11 73.04
CA THR A 206 -4.61 20.32 72.52
C THR A 206 -4.87 20.57 71.03
N SER A 207 -4.76 21.83 70.57
CA SER A 207 -4.93 22.16 69.14
C SER A 207 -3.83 21.54 68.30
N LEU A 208 -2.61 21.56 68.81
CA LEU A 208 -1.46 20.97 68.15
C LEU A 208 -1.57 19.44 68.05
N LEU A 209 -1.91 18.76 69.14
CA LEU A 209 -2.12 17.31 69.13
C LEU A 209 -3.25 16.93 68.17
N GLY A 210 -4.34 17.70 68.18
CA GLY A 210 -5.43 17.51 67.22
C GLY A 210 -5.01 17.72 65.77
N TYR A 211 -4.15 18.70 65.51
CA TYR A 211 -3.61 18.94 64.17
C TYR A 211 -2.66 17.82 63.71
N ILE A 212 -1.81 17.31 64.61
CA ILE A 212 -0.92 16.17 64.36
C ILE A 212 -1.71 14.90 64.01
N MET A 213 -2.79 14.62 64.74
CA MET A 213 -3.65 13.47 64.45
C MET A 213 -4.30 13.60 63.06
N ARG A 214 -4.83 14.79 62.74
CA ARG A 214 -5.42 15.07 61.41
C ARG A 214 -4.42 14.91 60.27
N LEU A 215 -3.18 15.35 60.47
CA LEU A 215 -2.10 15.16 59.49
C LEU A 215 -1.73 13.68 59.34
N GLY A 216 -1.73 12.90 60.44
CA GLY A 216 -1.47 11.47 60.42
C GLY A 216 -2.59 10.62 59.80
N ASP A 217 -3.84 11.09 59.83
CA ASP A 217 -5.00 10.45 59.20
C ASP A 217 -5.11 10.74 57.68
N SER A 218 -4.25 11.62 57.15
CA SER A 218 -4.25 11.96 55.73
C SER A 218 -3.74 10.79 54.87
N PRO A 219 -4.34 10.54 53.69
CA PRO A 219 -3.85 9.53 52.75
C PRO A 219 -2.53 9.92 52.07
N ILE A 220 -2.05 11.17 52.23
CA ILE A 220 -0.86 11.70 51.53
C ILE A 220 0.35 11.77 52.47
N PHE A 221 0.14 11.86 53.79
CA PHE A 221 1.20 12.05 54.78
C PHE A 221 1.37 10.79 55.64
N SER A 222 2.62 10.43 55.91
CA SER A 222 2.97 9.42 56.91
C SER A 222 3.10 10.04 58.30
N THR A 223 3.09 9.19 59.33
CA THR A 223 3.19 9.59 60.74
C THR A 223 4.30 10.63 61.00
N PRO A 224 3.99 11.78 61.62
CA PRO A 224 4.97 12.85 61.91
C PRO A 224 6.07 12.35 62.84
N LYS A 225 7.33 12.71 62.54
CA LYS A 225 8.51 12.17 63.24
C LYS A 225 9.26 13.17 64.12
N VAL A 226 9.14 14.47 63.86
CA VAL A 226 9.84 15.50 64.63
C VAL A 226 8.89 16.64 64.95
N PHE A 227 8.77 16.95 66.24
CA PHE A 227 7.95 18.04 66.76
C PHE A 227 8.80 18.91 67.71
N LYS A 228 8.89 20.21 67.42
CA LYS A 228 9.44 21.21 68.35
C LYS A 228 8.36 22.24 68.62
N GLY A 229 7.99 22.43 69.88
CA GLY A 229 7.07 23.48 70.33
C GLY A 229 7.81 24.45 71.24
N ALA A 230 7.75 25.75 70.94
CA ALA A 230 8.29 26.81 71.78
C ALA A 230 7.29 27.95 71.88
N LEU A 231 7.16 28.51 73.08
CA LEU A 231 6.35 29.71 73.29
C LEU A 231 7.17 30.91 72.84
N GLU A 232 6.65 31.65 71.86
CA GLU A 232 7.27 32.88 71.36
C GLU A 232 6.26 34.03 71.52
N PRO A 233 6.68 35.21 71.98
CA PRO A 233 5.82 36.39 71.97
C PRO A 233 5.61 36.85 70.52
N TYR A 234 4.36 37.07 70.10
CA TYR A 234 4.03 37.48 68.72
C TYR A 234 3.22 38.79 68.71
N GLY A 235 3.92 39.90 68.51
CA GLY A 235 3.31 41.22 68.30
C GLY A 235 2.35 41.64 69.41
N GLU A 236 1.23 42.27 69.04
CA GLU A 236 0.17 42.74 69.96
C GLU A 236 -0.87 41.67 70.33
N GLU A 237 -0.79 40.44 69.80
CA GLU A 237 -1.81 39.38 69.96
C GLU A 237 -1.51 38.37 71.11
N GLY A 238 -0.44 38.57 71.88
CA GLY A 238 -0.09 37.74 73.05
C GLY A 238 0.88 36.59 72.77
N ASP A 239 1.05 35.69 73.74
CA ASP A 239 1.93 34.52 73.62
C ASP A 239 1.35 33.50 72.62
N VAL A 240 2.12 33.15 71.58
CA VAL A 240 1.74 32.10 70.61
C VAL A 240 2.64 30.89 70.76
N LEU A 241 2.11 29.71 70.44
CA LEU A 241 2.92 28.49 70.37
C LEU A 241 3.44 28.34 68.94
N ARG A 242 4.74 28.52 68.74
CA ARG A 242 5.40 28.19 67.48
C ARG A 242 5.72 26.70 67.44
N PHE A 243 5.45 26.08 66.31
CA PHE A 243 5.77 24.68 66.08
C PHE A 243 6.49 24.46 64.75
N THR A 244 7.29 23.40 64.74
CA THR A 244 7.85 22.79 63.52
C THR A 244 7.48 21.32 63.51
N ILE A 245 6.90 20.84 62.40
CA ILE A 245 6.49 19.45 62.18
C ILE A 245 7.18 18.92 60.92
N GLU A 246 7.82 17.76 61.04
CA GLU A 246 8.36 17.02 59.89
C GLU A 246 7.56 15.73 59.61
N LEU A 247 7.14 15.58 58.36
CA LEU A 247 6.32 14.48 57.83
C LEU A 247 7.04 13.83 56.65
N LYS A 248 6.71 12.56 56.37
CA LYS A 248 7.09 11.90 55.11
C LYS A 248 5.89 11.90 54.16
N LEU A 249 6.15 12.10 52.88
CA LEU A 249 5.13 11.98 51.83
C LEU A 249 5.07 10.52 51.34
N ILE A 250 3.85 10.01 51.13
CA ILE A 250 3.60 8.63 50.64
C ILE A 250 3.78 8.55 49.11
#